data_AF-A0A357HDU8-F1
#
_entry.id   AF-A0A357HDU8-F1
#
_cell.length_a   1.000
_cell.length_b   1.000
_cell.length_c   1.000
_cell.angle_alpha   90.00
_cell.angle_beta   90.00
_cell.angle_gamma   90.00
#
_symmetry.space_group_name_H-M   'P 1'
#
loop_
_entity.id
_entity.type
_entity.pdbx_description
1 polymer ?
#
loop_
_entity_poly.entity_id
_entity_poly.type
_entity_poly.pdbx_seq_one_letter_code
_entity_poly.pdbx_strand_id
1 'polypeptide(L)'
;MKQLLIIVFCSWIGAQSVQFNEIMSSNGATIYDEDGDTPDWIELYNSGDNNINLNGHGITDDPSDPFKWVFPNIEISPQDYILLFASEKDRREWVPHWE
;
A
#
# COMPACT_ATOMS: atom_id res chain seq x y z
N MET A 1 -40.14 -18.58 -34.36
CA MET A 1 -38.70 -18.27 -34.59
C MET A 1 -38.03 -18.26 -33.22
N LYS A 2 -37.11 -19.17 -32.93
CA LYS A 2 -36.42 -19.23 -31.62
C LYS A 2 -35.23 -18.26 -31.68
N GLN A 3 -35.21 -17.23 -30.85
CA GLN A 3 -34.04 -16.37 -30.70
C GLN A 3 -32.98 -17.11 -29.89
N LEU A 4 -31.78 -17.17 -30.43
CA LEU A 4 -30.60 -17.72 -29.76
C LEU A 4 -29.93 -16.58 -29.01
N LEU A 5 -29.89 -16.67 -27.68
CA LEU A 5 -29.16 -15.73 -26.83
C LEU A 5 -27.72 -16.24 -26.67
N ILE A 6 -26.74 -15.46 -27.11
CA ILE A 6 -25.31 -15.72 -26.88
C ILE A 6 -24.87 -14.81 -25.74
N ILE A 7 -24.43 -15.40 -24.63
CA ILE A 7 -23.84 -14.68 -23.49
C ILE A 7 -22.32 -14.82 -23.62
N VAL A 8 -21.63 -13.70 -23.83
CA VAL A 8 -20.17 -13.63 -23.83
C VAL A 8 -19.73 -13.24 -22.42
N PHE A 9 -19.08 -14.15 -21.70
CA PHE A 9 -18.40 -13.84 -20.45
C PHE A 9 -17.01 -13.29 -20.78
N CYS A 10 -16.83 -11.99 -20.62
CA CYS A 10 -15.51 -11.35 -20.64
C CYS A 10 -15.08 -11.14 -19.18
N SER A 11 -14.13 -11.93 -18.69
CA SER A 11 -13.54 -11.73 -17.38
C SER A 11 -12.65 -10.49 -17.44
N TRP A 12 -12.97 -9.45 -16.66
CA TRP A 12 -12.02 -8.37 -16.43
C TRP A 12 -10.80 -8.93 -15.69
N ILE A 13 -9.65 -8.95 -16.36
CA ILE A 13 -8.37 -9.21 -15.69
C ILE A 13 -7.95 -7.87 -15.08
N GLY A 14 -8.29 -7.65 -13.82
CA GLY A 14 -7.78 -6.54 -13.02
C GLY A 14 -6.52 -6.95 -12.27
N ALA A 15 -5.49 -6.12 -12.28
CA ALA A 15 -4.39 -6.21 -11.32
C ALA A 15 -4.86 -5.71 -9.94
N GLN A 16 -4.07 -5.93 -8.88
CA GLN A 16 -4.30 -5.27 -7.60
C GLN A 16 -4.26 -3.74 -7.78
N SER A 17 -5.08 -2.99 -7.04
CA SER A 17 -5.10 -1.53 -7.14
C SER A 17 -4.11 -0.83 -6.22
N VAL A 18 -3.47 -1.54 -5.28
CA VAL A 18 -2.40 -0.98 -4.45
C VAL A 18 -1.11 -0.91 -5.25
N GLN A 19 -0.54 0.30 -5.31
CA GLN A 19 0.64 0.63 -6.10
C GLN A 19 1.67 1.34 -5.22
N PHE A 20 2.95 1.14 -5.52
CA PHE A 20 4.00 2.07 -5.06
C PHE A 20 3.87 3.36 -5.86
N ASN A 21 3.55 4.46 -5.18
CA ASN A 21 3.36 5.76 -5.82
C ASN A 21 4.66 6.58 -5.83
N GLU A 22 5.34 6.65 -4.69
CA GLU A 22 6.63 7.35 -4.55
C GLU A 22 7.54 6.61 -3.56
N ILE A 23 8.86 6.77 -3.75
CA ILE A 23 9.89 6.19 -2.88
C ILE A 23 11.01 7.23 -2.70
N MET A 24 11.42 7.44 -1.46
CA MET A 24 12.59 8.26 -1.09
C MET A 24 13.56 7.43 -0.25
N SER A 25 14.66 7.00 -0.87
CA SER A 25 15.69 6.15 -0.23
C SER A 25 16.91 6.93 0.32
N SER A 26 16.78 8.25 0.45
CA SER A 26 17.78 9.14 1.04
C SER A 26 17.11 10.42 1.50
N ASN A 27 16.22 10.30 2.48
CA ASN A 27 15.44 11.42 3.01
C ASN A 27 16.32 12.35 3.87
N GLY A 28 16.83 13.43 3.28
CA GLY A 28 17.77 14.32 3.97
C GLY A 28 17.14 15.29 4.99
N ALA A 29 15.88 15.68 4.79
CA ALA A 29 15.11 16.61 5.65
C ALA A 29 13.69 16.90 5.10
N THR A 30 13.13 16.02 4.25
CA THR A 30 11.87 16.33 3.55
C THR A 30 10.65 16.02 4.40
N ILE A 31 10.63 14.82 5.00
CA ILE A 31 9.57 14.34 5.87
C ILE A 31 10.24 13.80 7.13
N TYR A 32 9.72 14.17 8.29
CA TYR A 32 10.20 13.67 9.57
C TYR A 32 9.21 12.63 10.09
N ASP A 33 9.72 11.58 10.73
CA ASP A 33 8.87 10.70 11.53
C ASP A 33 8.56 11.34 12.89
N GLU A 34 7.81 10.63 13.73
CA GLU A 34 7.35 11.13 15.03
C GLU A 34 8.44 11.36 16.07
N ASP A 35 9.61 10.78 15.86
CA ASP A 35 10.75 10.97 16.74
C ASP A 35 11.64 12.14 16.26
N GLY A 36 11.30 12.75 15.11
CA GLY A 36 12.08 13.79 14.46
C GLY A 36 13.25 13.26 13.63
N ASP A 37 13.25 11.96 13.28
CA ASP A 37 14.21 11.38 12.35
C ASP A 37 13.73 11.52 10.90
N THR A 38 14.63 11.31 9.93
CA THR A 38 14.32 11.38 8.49
C THR A 38 14.57 10.04 7.80
N PRO A 39 13.84 8.96 8.16
CA PRO A 39 14.02 7.65 7.54
C PRO A 39 13.58 7.67 6.08
N ASP A 40 14.01 6.65 5.35
CA ASP A 40 13.47 6.35 4.02
C ASP A 40 11.97 6.12 4.12
N TRP A 41 11.25 6.47 3.06
CA TRP A 41 9.81 6.30 3.03
C TRP A 41 9.30 5.84 1.68
N ILE A 42 8.15 5.19 1.74
CA ILE A 42 7.44 4.62 0.60
C ILE A 42 5.99 5.08 0.70
N GLU A 43 5.47 5.68 -0.36
CA GLU A 43 4.06 6.01 -0.47
C GLU A 43 3.33 4.91 -1.24
N LEU A 44 2.25 4.41 -0.65
CA LEU A 44 1.32 3.48 -1.29
C LEU A 44 0.04 4.22 -1.67
N TYR A 45 -0.44 3.95 -2.87
CA TYR A 45 -1.68 4.50 -3.40
C TYR A 45 -2.67 3.39 -3.74
N ASN A 46 -3.92 3.55 -3.33
CA ASN A 46 -5.02 2.71 -3.78
C ASN A 46 -5.73 3.35 -4.97
N SER A 47 -5.43 2.86 -6.18
CA SER A 47 -6.04 3.38 -7.41
C SER A 47 -7.46 2.87 -7.67
N GLY A 48 -8.02 2.06 -6.77
CA GLY A 48 -9.29 1.36 -6.94
C GLY A 48 -10.43 2.08 -6.24
N ASP A 49 -11.66 1.59 -6.48
CA ASP A 49 -12.89 2.21 -5.99
C ASP A 49 -13.40 1.61 -4.66
N ASN A 50 -12.62 0.72 -4.03
CA ASN A 50 -12.96 0.05 -2.77
C ASN A 50 -11.86 0.23 -1.72
N ASN A 51 -12.22 0.23 -0.43
CA ASN A 51 -11.25 0.11 0.66
C ASN A 51 -10.42 -1.15 0.51
N ILE A 52 -9.11 -1.04 0.78
CA ILE A 52 -8.20 -2.18 0.83
C ILE A 52 -7.57 -2.27 2.20
N ASN A 53 -7.73 -3.43 2.82
CA ASN A 53 -7.08 -3.77 4.08
C ASN A 53 -5.76 -4.49 3.79
N LEU A 54 -4.66 -3.94 4.31
CA LEU A 54 -3.31 -4.45 4.10
C LEU A 54 -2.90 -5.52 5.12
N ASN A 55 -3.76 -5.91 6.07
CA ASN A 55 -3.42 -6.93 7.06
C ASN A 55 -2.82 -8.18 6.41
N GLY A 56 -1.61 -8.55 6.84
CA GLY A 56 -0.89 -9.71 6.34
C GLY A 56 -0.14 -9.51 5.02
N HIS A 57 -0.22 -8.33 4.39
CA HIS A 57 0.65 -7.98 3.27
C HIS A 57 2.08 -7.76 3.76
N GLY A 58 3.06 -8.08 2.91
CA GLY A 58 4.49 -7.95 3.22
C GLY A 58 5.19 -6.85 2.42
N ILE A 59 6.13 -6.16 3.06
CA ILE A 59 7.15 -5.31 2.43
C ILE A 59 8.50 -6.01 2.59
N THR A 60 9.27 -6.04 1.50
CA THR A 60 10.62 -6.58 1.51
C THR A 60 11.49 -5.93 0.44
N ASP A 61 12.80 -5.90 0.68
CA ASP A 61 13.86 -5.67 -0.28
C ASP A 61 14.60 -6.97 -0.67
N ASP A 62 14.20 -8.11 -0.09
CA ASP A 62 14.81 -9.42 -0.28
C ASP A 62 13.78 -10.41 -0.83
N PRO A 63 13.92 -10.85 -2.10
CA PRO A 63 13.01 -11.80 -2.72
C PRO A 63 12.95 -13.17 -2.00
N SER A 64 13.94 -13.50 -1.18
CA SER A 64 13.95 -14.75 -0.40
C SER A 64 13.18 -14.66 0.92
N ASP A 65 12.90 -13.44 1.39
CA ASP A 65 12.09 -13.17 2.59
C ASP A 65 10.97 -12.16 2.26
N PRO A 66 9.86 -12.60 1.64
CA PRO A 66 8.79 -11.71 1.18
C PRO A 66 8.03 -10.99 2.31
N PHE A 67 8.24 -11.38 3.57
CA PHE A 67 7.51 -10.87 4.72
C PHE A 67 8.43 -10.28 5.80
N LYS A 68 9.57 -9.69 5.39
CA LYS A 68 10.49 -8.97 6.30
C LYS A 68 9.77 -8.01 7.24
N TRP A 69 8.80 -7.25 6.71
CA TRP A 69 7.86 -6.50 7.51
C TRP A 69 6.43 -6.76 7.05
N VAL A 70 5.52 -6.98 8.01
CA VAL A 70 4.13 -7.35 7.74
C VAL A 70 3.20 -6.25 8.22
N PHE A 71 2.33 -5.79 7.34
CA PHE A 71 1.35 -4.75 7.66
C PHE A 71 0.39 -5.23 8.77
N PRO A 72 0.12 -4.38 9.78
CA PRO A 72 -0.99 -4.60 10.71
C PRO A 72 -2.33 -4.28 10.02
N ASN A 73 -3.40 -4.21 10.80
CA ASN A 73 -4.74 -3.91 10.30
C ASN A 73 -4.88 -2.43 9.88
N ILE A 74 -4.37 -2.08 8.71
CA ILE A 74 -4.42 -0.74 8.10
C ILE A 74 -5.26 -0.81 6.83
N GLU A 75 -6.13 0.17 6.65
CA GLU A 75 -6.94 0.31 5.43
C GLU A 75 -6.49 1.53 4.62
N ILE A 76 -6.44 1.37 3.30
CA ILE A 76 -6.31 2.48 2.35
C ILE A 76 -7.67 2.68 1.67
N SER A 77 -8.25 3.86 1.84
CA SER A 77 -9.51 4.25 1.19
C SER A 77 -9.34 4.33 -0.34
N PRO A 78 -10.44 4.31 -1.12
CA PRO A 78 -10.38 4.59 -2.55
C PRO A 78 -9.68 5.91 -2.85
N GLN A 79 -8.77 5.89 -3.83
CA GLN A 79 -8.02 7.06 -4.27
C GLN A 79 -7.21 7.76 -3.17
N ASP A 80 -6.86 7.04 -2.10
CA ASP A 80 -6.14 7.56 -0.95
C ASP A 80 -4.71 6.98 -0.87
N TYR A 81 -3.88 7.61 -0.02
CA TYR A 81 -2.46 7.34 0.12
C TYR A 81 -2.12 7.00 1.56
N ILE A 82 -1.10 6.15 1.74
CA ILE A 82 -0.44 5.97 3.04
C ILE A 82 1.07 6.08 2.86
N LEU A 83 1.73 6.66 3.86
CA LEU A 83 3.18 6.78 3.92
C LEU A 83 3.76 5.78 4.92
N LEU A 84 4.62 4.88 4.43
CA LEU A 84 5.34 3.89 5.23
C LEU A 84 6.79 4.34 5.42
N PHE A 85 7.21 4.53 6.67
CA PHE A 85 8.61 4.76 7.00
C PHE A 85 9.38 3.43 7.11
N ALA A 86 10.47 3.31 6.36
CA ALA A 86 11.44 2.22 6.47
C ALA A 86 12.46 2.54 7.58
N SER A 87 11.98 2.75 8.80
CA SER A 87 12.77 3.25 9.94
C SER A 87 13.40 2.16 10.80
N GLU A 88 13.11 0.88 10.53
CA GLU A 88 13.48 -0.28 11.37
C GLU A 88 12.84 -0.29 12.78
N LYS A 89 11.91 0.63 13.08
CA LYS A 89 11.30 0.75 14.41
C LYS A 89 10.16 -0.25 14.68
N ASP A 90 9.74 -1.05 13.68
CA ASP A 90 8.58 -1.99 13.71
C ASP A 90 7.33 -1.40 14.39
N ARG A 91 7.00 -0.15 14.06
CA ARG A 91 5.80 0.50 14.59
C ARG A 91 4.57 -0.06 13.89
N ARG A 92 3.61 -0.50 14.71
CA ARG A 92 2.36 -1.14 14.23
C ARG A 92 1.11 -0.31 14.49
N GLU A 93 1.26 0.78 15.23
CA GLU A 93 0.20 1.75 15.44
C GLU A 93 0.26 2.76 14.29
N TRP A 94 -0.82 2.83 13.51
CA TRP A 94 -0.95 3.83 12.47
C TRP A 94 -1.48 5.13 13.10
N VAL A 95 -0.72 6.21 12.94
CA VAL A 95 -1.13 7.57 13.33
C VAL A 95 -1.50 8.31 12.04
N PRO A 96 -2.80 8.39 11.68
CA PRO A 96 -3.23 8.93 10.37
C PRO A 96 -3.05 10.44 10.21
N HIS A 97 -2.71 11.16 11.28
CA HIS A 97 -2.50 12.59 11.26
C HIS A 97 -1.68 13.02 12.48
N TRP A 98 -0.71 13.89 12.25
CA TRP A 98 -0.03 14.65 13.30
C TRP A 98 -0.81 15.95 13.49
N GLU A 99 -1.47 16.13 14.63
CA GLU A 99 -1.82 17.48 15.12
C GLU A 99 -0.64 18.07 15.91
#